data_AF-A0A1Q9LTE6-F1
#
_entry.id   AF-A0A1Q9LTE6-F1
#
_cell.length_a   1.000
_cell.length_b   1.000
_cell.length_c   1.000
_cell.angle_alpha   90.00
_cell.angle_beta   90.00
_cell.angle_gamma   90.00
#
_symmetry.space_group_name_H-M   'P 1'
#
loop_
_entity.id
_entity.type
_entity.pdbx_description
1 polymer ?
#
loop_
_entity_poly.entity_id
_entity_poly.type
_entity_poly.pdbx_seq_one_letter_code
_entity_poly.pdbx_strand_id
1 'polypeptide(L)'
;MRSAVPPPPPPRPPGSQRGRAVRELLGLLTVPQVVCWQVAVVAVLFALGRPWPVLVGTCVAAALLLAATSVRVGGRWLYELGVLGLGHLSRERRRDLPESAGKTPALLDLLLPGATVRTTATGQGPAMTVSHPGGLAAPLRLTDDRADPVRGLPLPAALLPSTEGQEFGVQVVLHAGVRRAGPPKVWLAVHAARTVEIPRDADLALVLRNAVRRVRRAARRAGAPVEVLPEEQAFAALAGLAHVTGGRTEVREDWRFWRTGPVCQAVLRLEGADLLTEEETRRLVAALFATTAGAATTVTLGARTGRATAAPSLVVRVAATTESAVADAATAARALLSTPAAPPGARLVRLDGAHSRGVAASLPIGAFLP
;
A
#
# COMPACT_ATOMS: atom_id res chain seq x y z
N MET A 1 -11.37 -10.71 -67.60
CA MET A 1 -11.58 -11.76 -66.58
C MET A 1 -11.80 -11.09 -65.23
N ARG A 2 -13.02 -11.16 -64.69
CA ARG A 2 -13.36 -10.56 -63.38
C ARG A 2 -12.89 -11.51 -62.28
N SER A 3 -12.00 -11.03 -61.42
CA SER A 3 -11.47 -11.78 -60.26
C SER A 3 -12.54 -11.85 -59.17
N ALA A 4 -12.92 -13.07 -58.78
CA ALA A 4 -13.94 -13.31 -57.76
C ALA A 4 -13.35 -13.08 -56.35
N VAL A 5 -14.02 -12.26 -55.56
CA VAL A 5 -13.72 -12.05 -54.13
C VAL A 5 -14.14 -13.30 -53.35
N PRO A 6 -13.28 -13.88 -52.50
CA PRO A 6 -13.65 -15.05 -51.71
C PRO A 6 -14.69 -14.68 -50.64
N PRO A 7 -15.64 -15.59 -50.33
CA PRO A 7 -16.69 -15.33 -49.34
C PRO A 7 -16.11 -15.21 -47.92
N PRO A 8 -16.74 -14.40 -47.06
CA PRO A 8 -16.30 -14.24 -45.68
C PRO A 8 -16.42 -15.55 -44.88
N PRO A 9 -15.52 -15.80 -43.93
CA PRO A 9 -15.55 -17.02 -43.12
C PRO A 9 -16.82 -17.07 -42.24
N PRO A 10 -17.35 -18.27 -41.97
CA PRO A 10 -18.54 -18.43 -41.14
C PRO A 10 -18.29 -17.94 -39.70
N PRO A 11 -19.32 -17.39 -39.03
CA PRO A 11 -19.21 -16.95 -37.65
C PRO A 11 -18.87 -18.13 -36.74
N ARG A 12 -17.85 -17.94 -35.88
CA ARG A 12 -17.44 -18.94 -34.89
C ARG A 12 -18.62 -19.23 -33.94
N PRO A 13 -18.89 -20.51 -33.60
CA PRO A 13 -19.93 -20.86 -32.65
C PRO A 13 -19.62 -20.23 -31.28
N PRO A 14 -20.65 -19.81 -30.51
CA PRO A 14 -20.45 -19.27 -29.17
C PRO A 14 -19.78 -20.33 -28.30
N GLY A 15 -18.51 -20.10 -27.97
CA GLY A 15 -17.75 -20.96 -27.06
C GLY A 15 -18.47 -21.08 -25.72
N SER A 16 -18.64 -22.32 -25.25
CA SER A 16 -19.33 -22.69 -24.02
C SER A 16 -18.87 -21.85 -22.82
N GLN A 17 -19.71 -20.91 -22.37
CA GLN A 17 -19.44 -20.06 -21.20
C GLN A 17 -19.25 -20.85 -19.89
N ARG A 18 -19.78 -22.08 -19.81
CA ARG A 18 -19.69 -22.93 -18.61
C ARG A 18 -18.26 -23.38 -18.26
N GLY A 19 -17.38 -23.54 -19.25
CA GLY A 19 -15.98 -23.96 -19.01
C GLY A 19 -15.07 -22.84 -18.48
N ARG A 20 -15.41 -21.57 -18.76
CA ARG A 20 -14.64 -20.40 -18.29
C ARG A 20 -14.86 -20.12 -16.80
N ALA A 21 -16.12 -20.21 -16.35
CA ALA A 21 -16.47 -19.97 -14.95
C ALA A 21 -15.81 -20.98 -13.98
N VAL A 22 -15.76 -22.26 -14.36
CA VAL A 22 -15.09 -23.30 -13.55
C VAL A 22 -13.58 -23.09 -13.51
N ARG A 23 -12.98 -22.61 -14.60
CA ARG A 23 -11.55 -22.33 -14.69
C ARG A 23 -11.15 -21.03 -13.96
N GLU A 24 -12.03 -20.04 -13.87
CA GLU A 24 -11.88 -18.85 -13.01
C GLU A 24 -12.03 -19.21 -11.52
N LEU A 25 -12.94 -20.12 -11.16
CA LEU A 25 -13.07 -20.64 -9.80
C LEU A 25 -11.85 -21.46 -9.36
N LEU A 26 -11.31 -22.30 -10.24
CA LEU A 26 -10.09 -23.09 -9.97
C LEU A 26 -8.81 -22.24 -10.00
N GLY A 27 -8.79 -21.15 -10.76
CA GLY A 27 -7.67 -20.19 -10.77
C GLY A 27 -7.53 -19.36 -9.49
N LEU A 28 -8.52 -19.41 -8.59
CA LEU A 28 -8.53 -18.73 -7.29
C LEU A 28 -8.10 -19.64 -6.12
N LEU A 29 -7.97 -20.95 -6.36
CA LEU A 29 -7.50 -21.90 -5.36
C LEU A 29 -6.00 -22.06 -5.51
N THR A 30 -5.27 -21.67 -4.48
CA THR A 30 -3.82 -21.85 -4.42
C THR A 30 -3.52 -23.34 -4.17
N VAL A 31 -2.47 -23.86 -4.80
CA VAL A 31 -1.95 -25.24 -4.56
C VAL A 31 -1.95 -25.64 -3.07
N PRO A 32 -1.49 -24.80 -2.12
CA PRO A 32 -1.55 -25.14 -0.70
C PRO A 32 -2.96 -25.37 -0.15
N GLN A 33 -4.00 -24.71 -0.66
CA GLN A 33 -5.39 -24.96 -0.21
C GLN A 33 -5.83 -26.39 -0.57
N VAL A 34 -5.51 -26.85 -1.78
CA VAL A 34 -5.82 -28.21 -2.22
C VAL A 34 -5.09 -29.25 -1.37
N VAL A 35 -3.81 -28.99 -1.07
CA VAL A 35 -3.02 -29.86 -0.18
C VAL A 35 -3.63 -29.91 1.22
N CYS A 36 -4.04 -28.77 1.79
CA CYS A 36 -4.72 -28.73 3.09
C CYS A 36 -6.02 -29.55 3.10
N TRP A 37 -6.79 -29.51 2.01
CA TRP A 37 -8.03 -30.31 1.90
C TRP A 37 -7.73 -31.80 1.83
N GLN A 38 -6.70 -32.21 1.08
CA GLN A 38 -6.25 -33.60 1.02
C GLN A 38 -5.78 -34.09 2.39
N VAL A 39 -4.97 -33.29 3.11
CA VAL A 39 -4.52 -33.60 4.47
C VAL A 39 -5.70 -33.77 5.42
N ALA A 40 -6.71 -32.90 5.34
CA ALA A 40 -7.92 -33.01 6.17
C ALA A 40 -8.66 -34.33 5.94
N VAL A 41 -8.86 -34.73 4.68
CA VAL A 41 -9.51 -36.00 4.32
C VAL A 41 -8.68 -37.19 4.81
N VAL A 42 -7.37 -37.19 4.56
CA VAL A 42 -6.47 -38.26 4.97
C VAL A 42 -6.45 -38.40 6.50
N ALA A 43 -6.39 -37.30 7.24
CA ALA A 43 -6.39 -37.32 8.71
C ALA A 43 -7.67 -37.97 9.27
N VAL A 44 -8.84 -37.62 8.73
CA VAL A 44 -10.12 -38.23 9.14
C VAL A 44 -10.15 -39.72 8.83
N LEU A 45 -9.66 -40.14 7.66
CA LEU A 45 -9.58 -41.56 7.29
C LEU A 45 -8.66 -42.35 8.24
N PHE A 46 -7.51 -41.78 8.63
CA PHE A 46 -6.60 -42.41 9.60
C PHE A 46 -7.16 -42.47 11.03
N ALA A 47 -8.11 -41.59 11.36
CA ALA A 47 -8.78 -41.60 12.66
C ALA A 47 -9.90 -42.65 12.74
N LEU A 48 -10.33 -43.24 11.62
CA LEU A 48 -11.27 -44.35 11.60
C LEU A 48 -10.64 -45.57 12.29
N GLY A 49 -11.27 -46.04 13.37
CA GLY A 49 -10.74 -47.11 14.22
C GLY A 49 -9.94 -46.64 15.43
N ARG A 50 -9.81 -45.32 15.66
CA ARG A 50 -9.27 -44.75 16.91
C ARG A 50 -10.37 -44.52 17.95
N PRO A 51 -10.02 -44.35 19.24
CA PRO A 51 -10.98 -44.01 20.28
C PRO A 51 -11.81 -42.76 19.92
N TRP A 52 -13.08 -42.73 20.33
CA TRP A 52 -14.03 -41.68 19.96
C TRP A 52 -13.53 -40.24 20.17
N PRO A 53 -12.75 -39.89 21.23
CA PRO A 53 -12.27 -38.52 21.40
C PRO A 53 -11.28 -38.11 20.30
N VAL A 54 -10.47 -39.05 19.82
CA VAL A 54 -9.48 -38.81 18.75
C VAL A 54 -10.19 -38.56 17.43
N LEU A 55 -11.22 -39.37 17.12
CA LEU A 55 -12.03 -39.18 15.92
C LEU A 55 -12.74 -37.83 15.94
N VAL A 56 -13.43 -37.49 17.03
CA VAL A 56 -14.13 -36.20 17.18
C VAL A 56 -13.15 -35.04 17.05
N GLY A 57 -12.01 -35.07 17.77
CA GLY A 57 -11.00 -34.03 17.69
C GLY A 57 -10.43 -33.83 16.28
N THR A 58 -10.18 -34.93 15.56
CA THR A 58 -9.69 -34.89 14.18
C THR A 58 -10.74 -34.32 13.22
N CYS A 59 -12.00 -34.73 13.34
CA CYS A 59 -13.10 -34.18 12.54
C CYS A 59 -13.29 -32.68 12.78
N VAL A 60 -13.21 -32.21 14.04
CA VAL A 60 -13.28 -30.78 14.36
C VAL A 60 -12.09 -30.03 13.76
N ALA A 61 -10.87 -30.54 13.90
CA ALA A 61 -9.68 -29.92 13.32
C ALA A 61 -9.75 -29.85 11.78
N ALA A 62 -10.20 -30.93 11.14
CA ALA A 62 -10.42 -30.98 9.69
C ALA A 62 -11.48 -29.97 9.25
N ALA A 63 -12.61 -29.89 9.95
CA ALA A 63 -13.67 -28.91 9.67
C ALA A 63 -13.17 -27.47 9.83
N LEU A 64 -12.39 -27.18 10.87
CA LEU A 64 -11.78 -25.86 11.07
C LEU A 64 -10.77 -25.52 9.97
N LEU A 65 -9.94 -26.47 9.55
CA LEU A 65 -8.98 -26.28 8.44
C LEU A 65 -9.69 -26.01 7.12
N LEU A 66 -10.74 -26.79 6.81
CA LEU A 66 -11.56 -26.57 5.63
C LEU A 66 -12.27 -25.22 5.68
N ALA A 67 -12.88 -24.87 6.81
CA ALA A 67 -13.51 -23.56 7.00
C ALA A 67 -12.49 -22.43 6.83
N ALA A 68 -11.31 -22.54 7.45
CA ALA A 68 -10.25 -21.55 7.36
C ALA A 68 -9.78 -21.31 5.92
N THR A 69 -9.76 -22.37 5.10
CA THR A 69 -9.25 -22.34 3.71
C THR A 69 -10.32 -22.11 2.65
N SER A 70 -11.62 -22.22 2.99
CA SER A 70 -12.75 -22.11 2.05
C SER A 70 -13.69 -20.93 2.32
N VAL A 71 -13.72 -20.39 3.54
CA VAL A 71 -14.61 -19.27 3.90
C VAL A 71 -13.89 -17.94 3.65
N ARG A 72 -14.57 -17.04 2.92
CA ARG A 72 -14.15 -15.66 2.72
C ARG A 72 -15.04 -14.71 3.52
N VAL A 73 -14.43 -13.85 4.32
CA VAL A 73 -15.11 -12.78 5.06
C VAL A 73 -14.54 -11.45 4.59
N GLY A 74 -15.38 -10.57 4.04
CA GLY A 74 -14.96 -9.25 3.57
C GLY A 74 -13.91 -9.26 2.45
N GLY A 75 -13.88 -10.33 1.64
CA GLY A 75 -12.90 -10.50 0.55
C GLY A 75 -11.56 -11.11 0.95
N ARG A 76 -11.37 -11.44 2.23
CA ARG A 76 -10.19 -12.16 2.75
C ARG A 76 -10.56 -13.56 3.20
N TRP A 77 -9.61 -14.50 3.12
CA TRP A 77 -9.82 -15.85 3.62
C TRP A 77 -9.69 -15.89 5.14
N LEU A 78 -10.41 -16.80 5.81
CA LEU A 78 -10.34 -16.94 7.27
C LEU A 78 -8.90 -17.22 7.77
N TYR A 79 -8.11 -18.00 7.05
CA TYR A 79 -6.71 -18.23 7.43
C TYR A 79 -5.86 -16.94 7.38
N GLU A 80 -6.13 -16.04 6.43
CA GLU A 80 -5.44 -14.73 6.36
C GLU A 80 -5.83 -13.87 7.56
N LEU A 81 -7.11 -13.88 7.95
CA LEU A 81 -7.58 -13.20 9.15
C LEU A 81 -6.99 -13.82 10.42
N GLY A 82 -6.81 -15.14 10.46
CA GLY A 82 -6.15 -15.83 11.56
C GLY A 82 -4.67 -15.45 11.71
N VAL A 83 -3.92 -15.41 10.60
CA VAL A 83 -2.52 -14.96 10.57
C VAL A 83 -2.39 -13.50 10.99
N LEU A 84 -3.27 -12.63 10.47
CA LEU A 84 -3.32 -11.21 10.87
C LEU A 84 -3.71 -11.06 12.34
N GLY A 85 -4.67 -11.84 12.82
CA GLY A 85 -5.11 -11.87 14.21
C GLY A 85 -3.99 -12.27 15.15
N LEU A 86 -3.30 -13.37 14.87
CA LEU A 86 -2.17 -13.84 15.66
C LEU A 86 -1.01 -12.85 15.63
N GLY A 87 -0.71 -12.27 14.46
CA GLY A 87 0.28 -11.20 14.31
C GLY A 87 -0.08 -9.95 15.10
N HIS A 88 -1.36 -9.56 15.12
CA HIS A 88 -1.85 -8.41 15.89
C HIS A 88 -1.77 -8.66 17.40
N LEU A 89 -2.11 -9.87 17.86
CA LEU A 89 -2.09 -10.24 19.28
C LEU A 89 -0.67 -10.43 19.84
N SER A 90 0.28 -10.86 19.01
CA SER A 90 1.67 -11.12 19.43
C SER A 90 2.56 -9.88 19.46
N ARG A 91 2.12 -8.75 18.87
CA ARG A 91 2.92 -7.52 18.78
C ARG A 91 2.64 -6.57 19.94
N GLU A 92 3.65 -5.76 20.27
CA GLU A 92 3.46 -4.61 21.13
C GLU A 92 2.54 -3.60 20.42
N ARG A 93 1.34 -3.41 20.98
CA ARG A 93 0.28 -2.58 20.36
C ARG A 93 0.23 -1.16 20.89
N ARG A 94 0.95 -0.85 21.96
CA ARG A 94 0.95 0.47 22.60
C ARG A 94 2.38 0.86 22.88
N ARG A 95 2.79 2.05 22.50
CA ARG A 95 4.13 2.56 22.75
C ARG A 95 4.08 4.05 23.00
N ASP A 96 4.80 4.48 24.04
CA ASP A 96 5.00 5.88 24.32
C ASP A 96 6.23 6.39 23.57
N LEU A 97 6.04 7.46 22.81
CA LEU A 97 7.10 8.18 22.12
C LEU A 97 7.65 9.27 23.05
N PRO A 98 8.96 9.56 22.97
CA PRO A 98 9.57 10.64 23.75
C PRO A 98 8.99 12.00 23.34
N GLU A 99 8.98 12.97 24.27
CA GLU A 99 8.33 14.27 24.08
C GLU A 99 9.03 15.17 23.05
N SER A 100 10.34 14.99 22.84
CA SER A 100 11.21 15.96 22.16
C SER A 100 11.93 15.36 20.93
N ALA A 101 13.24 15.63 20.78
CA ALA A 101 14.04 15.34 19.58
C ALA A 101 14.06 13.85 19.14
N GLY A 102 13.84 12.91 20.06
CA GLY A 102 13.80 11.48 19.76
C GLY A 102 12.48 10.96 19.17
N LYS A 103 11.45 11.81 19.02
CA LYS A 103 10.09 11.35 18.70
C LYS A 103 9.99 10.70 17.32
N THR A 104 10.48 11.37 16.29
CA THR A 104 10.42 10.84 14.91
C THR A 104 11.32 9.62 14.73
N PRO A 105 12.56 9.59 15.25
CA PRO A 105 13.35 8.35 15.28
C PRO A 105 12.64 7.19 15.97
N ALA A 106 12.00 7.40 17.12
CA ALA A 106 11.22 6.36 17.81
C ALA A 106 9.99 5.90 17.01
N LEU A 107 9.33 6.82 16.29
CA LEU A 107 8.26 6.48 15.35
C LEU A 107 8.78 5.65 14.18
N LEU A 108 9.95 5.99 13.64
CA LEU A 108 10.58 5.23 12.55
C LEU A 108 10.96 3.82 13.00
N ASP A 109 11.52 3.66 14.19
CA ASP A 109 11.82 2.34 14.77
C ASP A 109 10.55 1.49 14.94
N LEU A 110 9.44 2.11 15.36
CA LEU A 110 8.15 1.43 15.47
C LEU A 110 7.57 1.01 14.10
N LEU A 111 7.62 1.89 13.11
CA LEU A 111 7.02 1.65 11.78
C LEU A 111 7.91 0.80 10.87
N LEU A 112 9.22 0.91 11.04
CA LEU A 112 10.27 0.29 10.25
C LEU A 112 11.37 -0.25 11.21
N PRO A 113 11.12 -1.38 11.89
CA PRO A 113 12.10 -1.94 12.81
C PRO A 113 13.46 -2.18 12.12
N GLY A 114 14.53 -1.69 12.75
CA GLY A 114 15.89 -1.76 12.20
C GLY A 114 16.21 -0.72 11.12
N ALA A 115 15.33 0.28 10.91
CA ALA A 115 15.65 1.38 10.02
C ALA A 115 16.72 2.30 10.62
N THR A 116 17.61 2.79 9.76
CA THR A 116 18.61 3.79 10.15
C THR A 116 18.45 5.04 9.32
N VAL A 117 18.56 6.19 9.97
CA VAL A 117 18.51 7.50 9.31
C VAL A 117 19.93 7.97 9.06
N ARG A 118 20.21 8.42 7.84
CA ARG A 118 21.48 9.00 7.45
C ARG A 118 21.25 10.24 6.61
N THR A 119 22.08 11.24 6.80
CA THR A 119 22.19 12.34 5.84
C THR A 119 23.15 11.93 4.73
N THR A 120 22.67 11.94 3.49
CA THR A 120 23.52 11.69 2.31
C THR A 120 23.76 12.98 1.56
N ALA A 121 25.01 13.23 1.20
CA ALA A 121 25.34 14.30 0.27
C ALA A 121 24.76 13.92 -1.10
N THR A 122 23.70 14.62 -1.50
CA THR A 122 23.32 14.66 -2.90
C THR A 122 24.12 15.79 -3.54
N GLY A 123 24.40 15.74 -4.84
CA GLY A 123 25.06 16.85 -5.55
C GLY A 123 24.24 18.17 -5.56
N GLN A 124 23.18 18.26 -4.76
CA GLN A 124 22.15 19.28 -4.72
C GLN A 124 21.79 19.68 -3.28
N GLY A 125 22.54 19.18 -2.28
CA GLY A 125 22.34 19.43 -0.86
C GLY A 125 22.27 18.15 -0.01
N PRO A 126 22.37 18.28 1.32
CA PRO A 126 22.18 17.16 2.24
C PRO A 126 20.71 16.68 2.16
N ALA A 127 20.50 15.41 1.87
CA ALA A 127 19.18 14.77 1.88
C ALA A 127 19.12 13.74 2.99
N MET A 128 18.03 13.75 3.76
CA MET A 128 17.72 12.65 4.66
C MET A 128 17.49 11.38 3.84
N THR A 129 18.06 10.28 4.29
CA THR A 129 17.82 8.95 3.76
C THR A 129 17.46 8.02 4.89
N VAL A 130 16.48 7.16 4.63
CA VAL A 130 16.06 6.11 5.55
C VAL A 130 16.45 4.79 4.93
N SER A 131 17.38 4.09 5.57
CA SER A 131 17.70 2.70 5.25
C SER A 131 16.78 1.77 6.00
N HIS A 132 16.20 0.80 5.31
CA HIS A 132 15.33 -0.23 5.88
C HIS A 132 15.56 -1.56 5.13
N PRO A 133 15.00 -2.70 5.60
CA PRO A 133 15.23 -4.01 4.98
C PRO A 133 14.88 -4.06 3.48
N GLY A 134 13.88 -3.29 3.06
CA GLY A 134 13.45 -3.20 1.66
C GLY A 134 14.31 -2.30 0.76
N GLY A 135 15.18 -1.44 1.30
CA GLY A 135 15.93 -0.48 0.49
C GLY A 135 16.35 0.80 1.21
N LEU A 136 16.64 1.82 0.41
CA LEU A 136 16.83 3.19 0.86
C LEU A 136 15.71 4.08 0.33
N ALA A 137 15.19 4.98 1.16
CA ALA A 137 14.21 5.99 0.76
C ALA A 137 14.74 7.41 1.02
N ALA A 138 14.51 8.33 0.09
CA ALA A 138 14.81 9.76 0.24
C ALA A 138 13.54 10.60 0.01
N PRO A 139 13.00 11.28 1.04
CA PRO A 139 11.87 12.18 0.87
C PRO A 139 12.31 13.51 0.22
N LEU A 140 11.42 14.04 -0.61
CA LEU A 140 11.54 15.28 -1.36
C LEU A 140 10.28 16.11 -1.12
N ARG A 141 10.40 17.43 -1.24
CA ARG A 141 9.28 18.38 -1.14
C ARG A 141 9.07 19.09 -2.46
N LEU A 142 7.81 19.33 -2.82
CA LEU A 142 7.47 20.21 -3.94
C LEU A 142 7.79 21.65 -3.54
N THR A 143 8.54 22.38 -4.36
CA THR A 143 8.97 23.75 -4.06
C THR A 143 7.86 24.79 -4.30
N ASP A 144 6.85 24.45 -5.10
CA ASP A 144 5.78 25.35 -5.51
C ASP A 144 4.42 24.89 -4.99
N ASP A 145 3.65 25.82 -4.42
CA ASP A 145 2.31 25.57 -3.89
C ASP A 145 1.28 25.68 -5.02
N ARG A 146 0.93 24.53 -5.60
CA ARG A 146 0.01 24.47 -6.73
C ARG A 146 -1.44 24.50 -6.31
N ALA A 147 -2.25 25.25 -7.06
CA ALA A 147 -3.70 25.33 -6.87
C ALA A 147 -4.43 23.98 -7.10
N ASP A 148 -3.97 23.15 -8.05
CA ASP A 148 -4.47 21.79 -8.27
C ASP A 148 -3.31 20.78 -8.43
N PRO A 149 -2.81 20.23 -7.31
CA PRO A 149 -1.73 19.24 -7.34
C PRO A 149 -2.17 17.90 -7.93
N VAL A 150 -3.47 17.57 -7.95
CA VAL A 150 -3.95 16.26 -8.44
C VAL A 150 -3.88 16.21 -9.97
N ARG A 151 -4.24 17.30 -10.65
CA ARG A 151 -4.13 17.39 -12.12
C ARG A 151 -2.73 17.80 -12.60
N GLY A 152 -2.04 18.63 -11.84
CA GLY A 152 -0.76 19.22 -12.26
C GLY A 152 0.49 18.37 -12.03
N LEU A 153 0.39 17.27 -11.27
CA LEU A 153 1.54 16.41 -10.95
C LEU A 153 1.61 15.17 -11.85
N PRO A 154 2.81 14.81 -12.35
CA PRO A 154 2.99 13.54 -13.02
C PRO A 154 2.74 12.40 -12.02
N LEU A 155 2.05 11.35 -12.48
CA LEU A 155 1.88 10.15 -11.68
C LEU A 155 3.24 9.47 -11.47
N PRO A 156 3.44 8.70 -10.39
CA PRO A 156 4.72 8.08 -10.08
C PRO A 156 5.33 7.28 -11.24
N ALA A 157 4.50 6.58 -12.03
CA ALA A 157 4.95 5.81 -13.18
C ALA A 157 5.62 6.67 -14.26
N ALA A 158 5.12 7.89 -14.50
CA ALA A 158 5.71 8.84 -15.45
C ALA A 158 7.04 9.43 -14.97
N LEU A 159 7.35 9.32 -13.67
CA LEU A 159 8.62 9.72 -13.08
C LEU A 159 9.65 8.57 -13.10
N LEU A 160 9.25 7.35 -13.48
CA LEU A 160 10.15 6.22 -13.59
C LEU A 160 11.02 6.33 -14.86
N PRO A 161 12.35 6.12 -14.76
CA PRO A 161 13.20 6.00 -15.93
C PRO A 161 13.00 4.62 -16.58
N SER A 162 13.04 4.56 -17.92
CA SER A 162 12.92 3.32 -18.71
C SER A 162 14.17 2.42 -18.69
N THR A 163 15.00 2.48 -17.64
CA THR A 163 16.31 1.81 -17.65
C THR A 163 16.24 0.38 -17.12
N GLU A 164 16.81 -0.55 -17.88
CA GLU A 164 16.98 -1.94 -17.48
C GLU A 164 18.03 -2.08 -16.37
N GLY A 165 17.77 -2.94 -15.38
CA GLY A 165 18.77 -3.46 -14.43
C GLY A 165 18.76 -2.91 -13.00
N GLN A 166 18.02 -1.83 -12.67
CA GLN A 166 17.92 -1.32 -11.29
C GLN A 166 16.46 -1.21 -10.83
N GLU A 167 16.14 -1.84 -9.70
CA GLU A 167 14.82 -1.73 -9.06
C GLU A 167 14.72 -0.42 -8.27
N PHE A 168 13.81 0.44 -8.72
CA PHE A 168 13.65 1.81 -8.26
C PHE A 168 12.18 2.17 -8.20
N GLY A 169 11.78 2.90 -7.15
CA GLY A 169 10.41 3.33 -6.96
C GLY A 169 10.26 4.82 -6.72
N VAL A 170 9.14 5.38 -7.18
CA VAL A 170 8.70 6.74 -6.85
C VAL A 170 7.40 6.64 -6.09
N GLN A 171 7.29 7.45 -5.05
CA GLN A 171 6.09 7.63 -4.27
C GLN A 171 5.70 9.11 -4.30
N VAL A 172 4.41 9.39 -4.43
CA VAL A 172 3.81 10.72 -4.28
C VAL A 172 2.82 10.64 -3.13
N VAL A 173 2.97 11.49 -2.13
CA VAL A 173 2.10 11.58 -0.95
C VAL A 173 1.37 12.92 -0.98
N LEU A 174 0.05 12.88 -1.05
CA LEU A 174 -0.83 14.04 -0.98
C LEU A 174 -1.57 14.05 0.35
N HIS A 175 -1.59 15.17 1.06
CA HIS A 175 -2.28 15.30 2.35
C HIS A 175 -3.18 16.54 2.41
N ALA A 176 -4.44 16.33 2.77
CA ALA A 176 -5.37 17.40 3.15
C ALA A 176 -5.73 17.25 4.63
N GLY A 177 -5.60 18.34 5.39
CA GLY A 177 -6.07 18.37 6.78
C GLY A 177 -7.60 18.39 6.89
N VAL A 178 -8.11 18.21 8.12
CA VAL A 178 -9.55 18.23 8.43
C VAL A 178 -10.22 19.52 7.94
N ARG A 179 -9.57 20.67 8.22
CA ARG A 179 -9.98 21.98 7.71
C ARG A 179 -9.22 22.21 6.40
N ARG A 180 -9.92 22.09 5.27
CA ARG A 180 -9.35 22.30 3.94
C ARG A 180 -9.13 23.79 3.69
N ALA A 181 -8.01 24.30 4.18
CA ALA A 181 -7.60 25.69 4.00
C ALA A 181 -6.88 25.95 2.66
N GLY A 182 -6.86 24.98 1.75
CA GLY A 182 -6.13 25.06 0.48
C GLY A 182 -5.98 23.71 -0.21
N PRO A 183 -5.22 23.66 -1.32
CA PRO A 183 -4.88 22.42 -2.01
C PRO A 183 -4.13 21.45 -1.08
N PRO A 184 -4.19 20.12 -1.35
CA PRO A 184 -3.45 19.16 -0.53
C PRO A 184 -1.94 19.38 -0.67
N LYS A 185 -1.23 19.28 0.44
CA LYS A 185 0.23 19.33 0.48
C LYS A 185 0.82 18.10 -0.18
N VAL A 186 1.98 18.26 -0.83
CA VAL A 186 2.60 17.21 -1.65
C VAL A 186 4.03 16.95 -1.21
N TRP A 187 4.33 15.67 -1.00
CA TRP A 187 5.69 15.15 -0.85
C TRP A 187 5.95 14.07 -1.88
N LEU A 188 7.21 13.93 -2.26
CA LEU A 188 7.67 12.82 -3.08
C LEU A 188 8.65 11.98 -2.27
N ALA A 189 8.79 10.70 -2.60
CA ALA A 189 9.88 9.89 -2.11
C ALA A 189 10.46 9.03 -3.22
N VAL A 190 11.78 8.93 -3.22
CA VAL A 190 12.57 8.14 -4.16
C VAL A 190 13.11 6.95 -3.41
N HIS A 191 12.89 5.75 -3.95
CA HIS A 191 13.22 4.48 -3.33
C HIS A 191 14.21 3.71 -4.19
N ALA A 192 15.33 3.29 -3.61
CA ALA A 192 16.24 2.31 -4.21
C ALA A 192 16.00 0.97 -3.52
N ALA A 193 15.52 -0.03 -4.27
CA ALA A 193 15.18 -1.33 -3.69
C ALA A 193 16.45 -2.15 -3.41
N ARG A 194 16.49 -2.80 -2.25
CA ARG A 194 17.54 -3.77 -1.92
C ARG A 194 17.25 -5.06 -2.66
N THR A 195 18.19 -5.49 -3.49
CA THR A 195 18.11 -6.78 -4.21
C THR A 195 19.23 -7.69 -3.76
N VAL A 196 19.19 -8.96 -4.20
CA VAL A 196 20.28 -9.92 -3.90
C VAL A 196 21.60 -9.45 -4.51
N GLU A 197 21.54 -8.78 -5.65
CA GLU A 197 22.68 -8.23 -6.37
C GLU A 197 23.23 -6.96 -5.72
N ILE A 198 22.38 -6.18 -5.03
CA ILE A 198 22.76 -4.93 -4.36
C ILE A 198 22.33 -4.95 -2.88
N PRO A 199 23.02 -5.74 -2.03
CA PRO A 199 22.61 -5.92 -0.63
C PRO A 199 23.10 -4.80 0.30
N ARG A 200 24.10 -4.01 -0.11
CA ARG A 200 24.78 -3.03 0.77
C ARG A 200 24.27 -1.60 0.55
N ASP A 201 24.16 -0.87 1.66
CA ASP A 201 23.69 0.52 1.65
C ASP A 201 24.60 1.48 0.86
N ALA A 202 25.91 1.22 0.82
CA ALA A 202 26.85 2.06 0.06
C ALA A 202 26.55 2.04 -1.44
N ASP A 203 26.22 0.87 -1.97
CA ASP A 203 25.87 0.66 -3.38
C ASP A 203 24.47 1.24 -3.67
N LEU A 204 23.50 0.99 -2.76
CA LEU A 204 22.17 1.59 -2.84
C LEU A 204 22.21 3.12 -2.78
N ALA A 205 23.12 3.73 -2.03
CA ALA A 205 23.25 5.17 -1.95
C ALA A 205 23.63 5.79 -3.31
N LEU A 206 24.45 5.10 -4.10
CA LEU A 206 24.77 5.54 -5.46
C LEU A 206 23.55 5.46 -6.38
N VAL A 207 22.78 4.36 -6.30
CA VAL A 207 21.52 4.18 -7.04
C VAL A 207 20.54 5.29 -6.67
N LEU A 208 20.36 5.54 -5.37
CA LEU A 208 19.46 6.55 -4.84
C LEU A 208 19.85 7.97 -5.29
N ARG A 209 21.14 8.35 -5.22
CA ARG A 209 21.60 9.66 -5.70
C ARG A 209 21.28 9.86 -7.18
N ASN A 210 21.51 8.84 -8.01
CA ASN A 210 21.19 8.87 -9.43
C ASN A 210 19.68 8.97 -9.67
N ALA A 211 18.89 8.21 -8.91
CA ALA A 211 17.44 8.22 -8.97
C ALA A 211 16.87 9.59 -8.57
N VAL A 212 17.29 10.16 -7.45
CA VAL A 212 16.89 11.51 -7.00
C VAL A 212 17.18 12.55 -8.08
N ARG A 213 18.40 12.55 -8.66
CA ARG A 213 18.75 13.47 -9.74
C ARG A 213 17.81 13.34 -10.94
N ARG A 214 17.47 12.11 -11.34
CA ARG A 214 16.57 11.83 -12.49
C ARG A 214 15.14 12.26 -12.20
N VAL A 215 14.59 11.89 -11.05
CA VAL A 215 13.24 12.27 -10.62
C VAL A 215 13.11 13.77 -10.55
N ARG A 216 14.08 14.48 -9.99
CA ARG A 216 14.11 15.95 -9.98
C ARG A 216 14.09 16.54 -11.40
N ARG A 217 14.89 16.00 -12.31
CA ARG A 217 14.92 16.44 -13.71
C ARG A 217 13.59 16.15 -14.42
N ALA A 218 12.95 15.02 -14.15
CA ALA A 218 11.63 14.67 -14.70
C ALA A 218 10.54 15.58 -14.14
N ALA A 219 10.50 15.77 -12.82
CA ALA A 219 9.55 16.63 -12.14
C ALA A 219 9.68 18.09 -12.62
N ARG A 220 10.90 18.62 -12.73
CA ARG A 220 11.15 19.96 -13.32
C ARG A 220 10.66 20.09 -14.77
N ARG A 221 10.84 19.06 -15.60
CA ARG A 221 10.32 19.06 -16.98
C ARG A 221 8.79 19.04 -17.02
N ALA A 222 8.15 18.42 -16.03
CA ALA A 222 6.71 18.46 -15.82
C ALA A 222 6.23 19.74 -15.09
N GLY A 223 7.10 20.74 -14.95
CA GLY A 223 6.81 22.01 -14.25
C GLY A 223 6.68 21.89 -12.73
N ALA A 224 6.97 20.73 -12.14
CA ALA A 224 6.83 20.42 -10.72
C ALA A 224 8.23 20.36 -10.04
N PRO A 225 8.92 21.49 -9.81
CA PRO A 225 10.24 21.45 -9.20
C PRO A 225 10.17 20.88 -7.78
N VAL A 226 11.07 19.95 -7.46
CA VAL A 226 11.16 19.35 -6.12
C VAL A 226 12.57 19.53 -5.56
N GLU A 227 12.64 19.68 -4.25
CA GLU A 227 13.86 19.81 -3.46
C GLU A 227 14.06 18.62 -2.53
N VAL A 228 15.31 18.33 -2.21
CA VAL A 228 15.65 17.33 -1.20
C VAL A 228 15.32 17.88 0.18
N LEU A 229 14.77 17.03 1.06
CA LEU A 229 14.50 17.44 2.43
C LEU A 229 15.71 17.15 3.33
N PRO A 230 16.26 18.16 4.01
CA PRO A 230 17.18 17.97 5.13
C PRO A 230 16.51 17.16 6.25
N GLU A 231 17.33 16.56 7.11
CA GLU A 231 16.87 15.67 8.20
C GLU A 231 15.79 16.29 9.08
N GLU A 232 16.00 17.50 9.58
CA GLU A 232 15.04 18.20 10.45
C GLU A 232 13.68 18.41 9.76
N GLN A 233 13.69 18.89 8.50
CA GLN A 233 12.48 19.15 7.74
C GLN A 233 11.75 17.86 7.36
N ALA A 234 12.50 16.81 7.04
CA ALA A 234 11.95 15.49 6.75
C ALA A 234 11.33 14.88 8.02
N PHE A 235 11.97 15.03 9.18
CA PHE A 235 11.41 14.59 10.45
C PHE A 235 10.14 15.35 10.84
N ALA A 236 10.11 16.67 10.63
CA ALA A 236 8.91 17.47 10.84
C ALA A 236 7.77 17.03 9.91
N ALA A 237 8.06 16.74 8.64
CA ALA A 237 7.09 16.24 7.68
C ALA A 237 6.53 14.86 8.09
N LEU A 238 7.40 13.93 8.49
CA LEU A 238 7.00 12.59 8.96
C LEU A 238 6.15 12.68 10.23
N ALA A 239 6.56 13.48 11.21
CA ALA A 239 5.81 13.68 12.45
C ALA A 239 4.42 14.29 12.18
N GLY A 240 4.36 15.29 11.30
CA GLY A 240 3.12 15.95 10.89
C GLY A 240 2.17 14.99 10.18
N LEU A 241 2.66 14.24 9.20
CA LEU A 241 1.88 13.26 8.46
C LEU A 241 1.40 12.12 9.35
N ALA A 242 2.22 11.64 10.28
CA ALA A 242 1.84 10.56 11.20
C ALA A 242 0.92 11.03 12.35
N HIS A 243 0.64 12.33 12.46
CA HIS A 243 -0.12 12.95 13.55
C HIS A 243 0.46 12.69 14.95
N VAL A 244 1.79 12.67 15.08
CA VAL A 244 2.50 12.60 16.38
C VAL A 244 2.98 13.97 16.89
N THR A 245 2.50 15.05 16.27
CA THR A 245 2.78 16.43 16.69
C THR A 245 1.82 16.90 17.80
N GLY A 246 2.12 18.04 18.42
CA GLY A 246 1.23 18.70 19.39
C GLY A 246 1.11 17.95 20.71
N GLY A 247 2.24 17.56 21.32
CA GLY A 247 2.27 16.86 22.60
C GLY A 247 1.82 15.40 22.57
N ARG A 248 1.38 14.88 21.42
CA ARG A 248 1.00 13.47 21.27
C ARG A 248 2.25 12.59 21.41
N THR A 249 2.28 11.79 22.46
CA THR A 249 3.37 10.85 22.77
C THR A 249 2.91 9.41 22.63
N GLU A 250 1.66 9.09 22.95
CA GLU A 250 1.17 7.72 22.83
C GLU A 250 0.82 7.33 21.38
N VAL A 251 1.29 6.16 20.96
CA VAL A 251 0.88 5.46 19.75
C VAL A 251 0.24 4.13 20.10
N ARG A 252 -0.88 3.80 19.46
CA ARG A 252 -1.59 2.54 19.70
C ARG A 252 -2.20 1.94 18.44
N GLU A 253 -2.02 0.64 18.23
CA GLU A 253 -2.69 -0.13 17.19
C GLU A 253 -3.83 -0.96 17.78
N ASP A 254 -5.07 -0.61 17.43
CA ASP A 254 -6.24 -1.46 17.58
C ASP A 254 -6.51 -2.21 16.27
N TRP A 255 -7.35 -3.24 16.31
CA TRP A 255 -7.66 -4.03 15.12
C TRP A 255 -8.14 -3.17 13.94
N ARG A 256 -8.98 -2.15 14.19
CA ARG A 256 -9.59 -1.30 13.16
C ARG A 256 -8.91 0.06 12.97
N PHE A 257 -7.98 0.41 13.86
CA PHE A 257 -7.46 1.77 13.95
C PHE A 257 -5.99 1.80 14.36
N TRP A 258 -5.27 2.76 13.81
CA TRP A 258 -4.03 3.28 14.38
C TRP A 258 -4.34 4.58 15.11
N ARG A 259 -3.82 4.76 16.32
CA ARG A 259 -4.05 5.93 17.15
C ARG A 259 -2.77 6.64 17.46
N THR A 260 -2.84 7.96 17.46
CA THR A 260 -1.80 8.85 17.95
C THR A 260 -2.43 9.89 18.88
N GLY A 261 -2.29 9.67 20.19
CA GLY A 261 -3.11 10.36 21.20
C GLY A 261 -4.62 10.30 20.86
N PRO A 262 -5.32 11.44 20.75
CA PRO A 262 -6.76 11.47 20.46
C PRO A 262 -7.11 11.25 18.97
N VAL A 263 -6.12 11.13 18.08
CA VAL A 263 -6.36 11.00 16.64
C VAL A 263 -6.45 9.53 16.28
N CYS A 264 -7.62 9.11 15.80
CA CYS A 264 -7.86 7.80 15.20
C CYS A 264 -7.55 7.85 13.71
N GLN A 265 -6.98 6.78 13.18
CA GLN A 265 -6.57 6.66 11.78
C GLN A 265 -6.97 5.29 11.24
N ALA A 266 -7.49 5.25 10.02
CA ALA A 266 -7.72 4.00 9.29
C ALA A 266 -7.01 4.07 7.94
N VAL A 267 -6.38 2.96 7.58
CA VAL A 267 -5.66 2.83 6.31
C VAL A 267 -6.41 1.87 5.39
N LEU A 268 -6.58 2.27 4.14
CA LEU A 268 -7.13 1.49 3.06
C LEU A 268 -6.08 1.32 1.97
N ARG A 269 -6.07 0.17 1.32
CA ARG A 269 -5.22 -0.13 0.17
C ARG A 269 -6.10 -0.41 -1.03
N LEU A 270 -5.72 0.11 -2.18
CA LEU A 270 -6.34 -0.24 -3.45
C LEU A 270 -5.80 -1.59 -3.93
N GLU A 271 -6.70 -2.56 -4.09
CA GLU A 271 -6.44 -3.78 -4.84
C GLU A 271 -6.90 -3.56 -6.28
N GLY A 272 -6.18 -4.12 -7.25
CA GLY A 272 -6.44 -3.90 -8.68
C GLY A 272 -6.03 -2.50 -9.18
N ALA A 273 -4.98 -1.90 -8.60
CA ALA A 273 -4.50 -0.58 -8.99
C ALA A 273 -4.00 -0.53 -10.45
N ASP A 274 -3.52 -1.65 -10.96
CA ASP A 274 -3.10 -1.88 -12.34
C ASP A 274 -4.27 -1.87 -13.34
N LEU A 275 -5.50 -2.02 -12.85
CA LEU A 275 -6.72 -1.97 -13.68
C LEU A 275 -7.19 -0.53 -13.97
N LEU A 276 -6.64 0.46 -13.26
CA LEU A 276 -7.00 1.87 -13.45
C LEU A 276 -6.07 2.53 -14.45
N THR A 277 -6.64 3.23 -15.42
CA THR A 277 -5.90 4.18 -16.24
C THR A 277 -5.38 5.35 -15.38
N GLU A 278 -4.42 6.10 -15.93
CA GLU A 278 -3.93 7.31 -15.27
C GLU A 278 -5.05 8.32 -14.97
N GLU A 279 -5.99 8.49 -15.90
CA GLU A 279 -7.09 9.44 -15.74
C GLU A 279 -8.12 8.98 -14.71
N GLU A 280 -8.43 7.67 -14.67
CA GLU A 280 -9.25 7.10 -13.61
C GLU A 280 -8.58 7.22 -12.24
N THR A 281 -7.26 7.04 -12.18
CA THR A 281 -6.50 7.24 -10.94
C THR A 281 -6.62 8.70 -10.48
N ARG A 282 -6.42 9.69 -11.36
CA ARG A 282 -6.58 11.11 -11.01
C ARG A 282 -7.99 11.44 -10.54
N ARG A 283 -9.02 10.94 -11.24
CA ARG A 283 -10.42 11.11 -10.85
C ARG A 283 -10.72 10.49 -9.49
N LEU A 284 -10.20 9.29 -9.21
CA LEU A 284 -10.34 8.64 -7.92
C LEU A 284 -9.66 9.45 -6.80
N VAL A 285 -8.44 9.95 -7.00
CA VAL A 285 -7.76 10.80 -6.01
C VAL A 285 -8.56 12.07 -5.72
N ALA A 286 -9.04 12.75 -6.75
CA ALA A 286 -9.89 13.93 -6.59
C ALA A 286 -11.19 13.60 -5.83
N ALA A 287 -11.84 12.48 -6.16
CA ALA A 287 -13.05 12.02 -5.50
C ALA A 287 -12.79 11.62 -4.03
N LEU A 288 -11.67 10.97 -3.72
CA LEU A 288 -11.27 10.63 -2.35
C LEU A 288 -11.13 11.88 -1.49
N PHE A 289 -10.48 12.92 -2.01
CA PHE A 289 -10.47 14.20 -1.32
C PHE A 289 -11.89 14.76 -1.24
N ALA A 290 -12.70 14.79 -2.29
CA ALA A 290 -14.05 15.32 -2.21
C ALA A 290 -14.95 14.64 -1.15
N THR A 291 -14.95 13.31 -1.06
CA THR A 291 -15.91 12.53 -0.25
C THR A 291 -15.51 12.30 1.21
N THR A 292 -14.25 12.53 1.57
CA THR A 292 -13.75 12.34 2.95
C THR A 292 -13.80 13.63 3.77
N ALA A 293 -14.85 14.44 3.59
CA ALA A 293 -15.02 15.68 4.33
C ALA A 293 -15.11 15.41 5.85
N GLY A 294 -14.48 16.26 6.67
CA GLY A 294 -14.44 16.10 8.13
C GLY A 294 -13.34 15.16 8.66
N ALA A 295 -12.57 14.51 7.78
CA ALA A 295 -11.36 13.78 8.14
C ALA A 295 -10.14 14.37 7.41
N ALA A 296 -8.97 14.30 8.04
CA ALA A 296 -7.71 14.50 7.33
C ALA A 296 -7.47 13.28 6.43
N THR A 297 -7.11 13.51 5.18
CA THR A 297 -6.96 12.45 4.18
C THR A 297 -5.57 12.52 3.58
N THR A 298 -4.89 11.39 3.60
CA THR A 298 -3.58 11.20 2.97
C THR A 298 -3.74 10.17 1.87
N VAL A 299 -3.43 10.54 0.63
CA VAL A 299 -3.42 9.62 -0.51
C VAL A 299 -1.98 9.44 -0.95
N THR A 300 -1.53 8.19 -0.99
CA THR A 300 -0.20 7.82 -1.45
C THR A 300 -0.32 7.02 -2.73
N LEU A 301 0.39 7.47 -3.75
CA LEU A 301 0.57 6.78 -5.02
C LEU A 301 2.01 6.30 -5.10
N GLY A 302 2.22 5.07 -5.54
CA GLY A 302 3.55 4.52 -5.78
C GLY A 302 3.63 3.85 -7.14
N ALA A 303 4.81 3.87 -7.74
CA ALA A 303 5.16 3.01 -8.86
C ALA A 303 6.61 2.57 -8.68
N ARG A 304 6.89 1.30 -8.93
CA ARG A 304 8.24 0.73 -8.84
C ARG A 304 8.58 -0.02 -10.11
N THR A 305 9.79 0.16 -10.63
CA THR A 305 10.31 -0.66 -11.73
C THR A 305 10.40 -2.11 -11.26
N GLY A 306 9.75 -3.02 -11.99
CA GLY A 306 9.83 -4.46 -11.78
C GLY A 306 10.45 -5.16 -12.99
N ARG A 307 10.65 -6.49 -12.90
CA ARG A 307 11.21 -7.34 -13.97
C ARG A 307 10.45 -7.30 -15.32
N ALA A 308 9.26 -6.70 -15.41
CA ALA A 308 8.47 -6.63 -16.65
C ALA A 308 7.69 -5.31 -16.83
N THR A 309 7.06 -4.75 -15.79
CA THR A 309 6.34 -3.46 -15.85
C THR A 309 6.33 -2.77 -14.48
N ALA A 310 6.04 -1.46 -14.46
CA ALA A 310 5.88 -0.72 -13.23
C ALA A 310 4.57 -1.11 -12.54
N ALA A 311 4.63 -1.65 -11.32
CA ALA A 311 3.42 -1.98 -10.56
C ALA A 311 2.92 -0.74 -9.80
N PRO A 312 1.73 -0.18 -10.15
CA PRO A 312 1.16 0.92 -9.40
C PRO A 312 0.64 0.44 -8.04
N SER A 313 0.72 1.31 -7.05
CA SER A 313 0.16 1.09 -5.72
C SER A 313 -0.57 2.34 -5.26
N LEU A 314 -1.71 2.18 -4.60
CA LEU A 314 -2.44 3.29 -3.98
C LEU A 314 -2.84 2.94 -2.54
N VAL A 315 -2.52 3.83 -1.61
CA VAL A 315 -2.88 3.74 -0.19
C VAL A 315 -3.61 5.02 0.20
N VAL A 316 -4.71 4.89 0.93
CA VAL A 316 -5.48 6.00 1.50
C VAL A 316 -5.45 5.88 3.01
N ARG A 317 -5.06 6.93 3.71
CA ARG A 317 -5.17 7.02 5.17
C ARG A 317 -6.09 8.17 5.53
N VAL A 318 -7.13 7.86 6.29
CA VAL A 318 -8.07 8.85 6.85
C VAL A 318 -7.81 8.98 8.35
N ALA A 319 -7.86 10.20 8.88
CA ALA A 319 -7.60 10.49 10.28
C ALA A 319 -8.57 11.54 10.83
N ALA A 320 -9.14 11.28 12.01
CA ALA A 320 -10.03 12.21 12.71
C ALA A 320 -9.94 12.00 14.22
N THR A 321 -10.51 12.91 15.00
CA THR A 321 -10.53 12.82 16.47
C THR A 321 -11.63 11.90 17.01
N THR A 322 -12.49 11.38 16.14
CA THR A 322 -13.56 10.43 16.51
C THR A 322 -13.51 9.21 15.61
N GLU A 323 -13.83 8.05 16.16
CA GLU A 323 -13.88 6.79 15.41
C GLU A 323 -14.99 6.77 14.36
N SER A 324 -16.14 7.40 14.65
CA SER A 324 -17.25 7.52 13.70
C SER A 324 -16.82 8.29 12.45
N ALA A 325 -16.18 9.44 12.60
CA ALA A 325 -15.72 10.23 11.45
C ALA A 325 -14.70 9.46 10.59
N VAL A 326 -13.80 8.69 11.22
CA VAL A 326 -12.88 7.80 10.49
C VAL A 326 -13.63 6.68 9.77
N ALA A 327 -14.61 6.05 10.43
CA ALA A 327 -15.40 4.97 9.85
C ALA A 327 -16.26 5.45 8.68
N ASP A 328 -16.88 6.62 8.80
CA ASP A 328 -17.71 7.25 7.76
C ASP A 328 -16.85 7.62 6.55
N ALA A 329 -15.70 8.28 6.77
CA ALA A 329 -14.76 8.62 5.70
C ALA A 329 -14.21 7.37 4.99
N ALA A 330 -13.87 6.32 5.74
CA ALA A 330 -13.41 5.05 5.17
C ALA A 330 -14.52 4.36 4.36
N THR A 331 -15.77 4.43 4.81
CA THR A 331 -16.92 3.85 4.11
C THR A 331 -17.22 4.62 2.82
N ALA A 332 -17.23 5.95 2.88
CA ALA A 332 -17.39 6.83 1.73
C ALA A 332 -16.29 6.61 0.68
N ALA A 333 -15.03 6.48 1.11
CA ALA A 333 -13.92 6.15 0.22
C ALA A 333 -14.14 4.82 -0.51
N ARG A 334 -14.56 3.77 0.20
CA ARG A 334 -14.82 2.46 -0.40
C ARG A 334 -15.98 2.49 -1.40
N ALA A 335 -17.03 3.25 -1.10
CA ALA A 335 -18.21 3.36 -1.96
C ALA A 335 -17.88 3.89 -3.36
N LEU A 336 -16.81 4.67 -3.53
CA LEU A 336 -16.35 5.19 -4.84
C LEU A 336 -16.07 4.07 -5.86
N LEU A 337 -15.58 2.91 -5.39
CA LEU A 337 -15.24 1.77 -6.24
C LEU A 337 -16.28 0.64 -6.19
N SER A 338 -17.39 0.85 -5.49
CA SER A 338 -18.52 -0.08 -5.47
C SER A 338 -19.54 0.19 -6.58
N THR A 339 -19.29 1.18 -7.44
CA THR A 339 -20.22 1.55 -8.52
C THR A 339 -20.06 0.63 -9.74
N PRO A 340 -21.12 0.41 -10.54
CA PRO A 340 -21.03 -0.43 -11.75
C PRO A 340 -20.04 0.09 -12.81
N ALA A 341 -19.64 1.36 -12.73
CA ALA A 341 -18.67 1.98 -13.62
C ALA A 341 -17.20 1.70 -13.22
N ALA A 342 -16.95 1.21 -12.01
CA ALA A 342 -15.61 0.86 -11.57
C ALA A 342 -15.15 -0.45 -12.23
N PRO A 343 -13.85 -0.57 -12.59
CA PRO A 343 -13.35 -1.79 -13.20
C PRO A 343 -13.50 -2.99 -12.25
N PRO A 344 -13.98 -4.14 -12.74
CA PRO A 344 -14.19 -5.33 -11.92
C PRO A 344 -12.85 -5.78 -11.34
N GLY A 345 -12.77 -5.85 -10.01
CA GLY A 345 -11.57 -6.22 -9.26
C GLY A 345 -10.88 -5.05 -8.55
N ALA A 346 -11.13 -3.80 -8.97
CA ALA A 346 -10.62 -2.61 -8.29
C ALA A 346 -11.43 -2.33 -7.02
N ARG A 347 -10.80 -2.36 -5.84
CA ARG A 347 -11.49 -2.09 -4.57
C ARG A 347 -10.56 -1.54 -3.50
N LEU A 348 -11.10 -0.70 -2.63
CA LEU A 348 -10.41 -0.26 -1.42
C LEU A 348 -10.69 -1.24 -0.27
N VAL A 349 -9.62 -1.80 0.29
CA VAL A 349 -9.65 -2.75 1.41
C VAL A 349 -9.01 -2.11 2.63
N ARG A 350 -9.72 -2.09 3.75
CA ARG A 350 -9.19 -1.58 5.03
C ARG A 350 -8.14 -2.55 5.57
N LEU A 351 -7.04 -2.01 6.09
CA LEU A 351 -5.90 -2.79 6.60
C LEU A 351 -6.07 -3.15 8.08
N ASP A 352 -7.21 -3.75 8.43
CA ASP A 352 -7.48 -4.19 9.80
C ASP A 352 -6.40 -5.18 10.26
N GLY A 353 -5.88 -4.97 11.47
CA GLY A 353 -4.78 -5.72 12.06
C GLY A 353 -3.38 -5.44 11.47
N ALA A 354 -3.29 -4.53 10.49
CA ALA A 354 -2.05 -4.17 9.79
C ALA A 354 -1.95 -2.67 9.51
N HIS A 355 -2.51 -1.84 10.39
CA HIS A 355 -2.51 -0.39 10.24
C HIS A 355 -1.13 0.21 10.43
N SER A 356 -0.27 -0.33 11.30
CA SER A 356 1.13 0.11 11.42
C SER A 356 1.86 0.09 10.08
N ARG A 357 1.77 -1.04 9.36
CA ARG A 357 2.32 -1.18 8.00
C ARG A 357 1.65 -0.22 7.01
N GLY A 358 0.34 -0.06 7.10
CA GLY A 358 -0.41 0.89 6.29
C GLY A 358 0.02 2.35 6.51
N VAL A 359 0.29 2.73 7.77
CA VAL A 359 0.78 4.05 8.13
C VAL A 359 2.16 4.25 7.53
N ALA A 360 3.09 3.31 7.73
CA ALA A 360 4.41 3.35 7.10
C ALA A 360 4.32 3.52 5.57
N ALA A 361 3.45 2.74 4.92
CA ALA A 361 3.21 2.83 3.48
C ALA A 361 2.63 4.18 3.01
N SER A 362 1.90 4.89 3.88
CA SER A 362 1.34 6.21 3.59
C SER A 362 2.29 7.38 3.87
N LEU A 363 3.45 7.13 4.47
CA LEU A 363 4.49 8.12 4.71
C LEU A 363 5.51 8.08 3.55
N PRO A 364 6.22 9.20 3.25
CA PRO A 364 7.20 9.30 2.16
C PRO A 364 8.51 8.53 2.44
N ILE A 365 8.37 7.29 2.90
CA ILE A 365 9.42 6.35 3.33
C ILE A 365 9.03 4.88 3.13
N GLY A 366 7.75 4.55 2.85
CA GLY A 366 7.28 3.17 3.01
C GLY A 366 6.43 2.54 1.91
N ALA A 367 6.21 3.19 0.76
CA ALA A 367 5.28 2.66 -0.26
C ALA A 367 5.60 1.24 -0.78
N PHE A 368 6.86 0.79 -0.69
CA PHE A 368 7.32 -0.50 -1.22
C PHE A 368 7.84 -1.45 -0.15
N LEU A 369 7.35 -1.29 1.08
CA LEU A 369 7.64 -2.22 2.16
C LEU A 369 6.93 -3.57 1.95
N PRO A 370 7.54 -4.68 2.38
CA PRO A 370 6.97 -6.02 2.26
C PRO A 370 5.73 -6.25 3.14
#